data_AF-A0A2E0RWU3-F1
#
_entry.id   AF-A0A2E0RWU3-F1
#
_cell.length_a   1.000
_cell.length_b   1.000
_cell.length_c   1.000
_cell.angle_alpha   90.00
_cell.angle_beta   90.00
_cell.angle_gamma   90.00
#
_symmetry.space_group_name_H-M   'P 1'
#
loop_
_entity.id
_entity.type
_entity.pdbx_description
1 polymer ?
#
loop_
_entity_poly.entity_id
_entity_poly.type
_entity_poly.pdbx_seq_one_letter_code
_entity_poly.pdbx_strand_id
1 'polypeptide(L)'
;SLGHLPAELYTCPAPGPKNDDTCTGDALASTADPVLGAVRVGDHTRSHVAYLRIGPVGTMWLPAEVGPETTIGLPAGYHANPELWHQDELTLHAAGTEYETSGFVKNRMSDEYRWAVGLGNDELGYAVPLSDYRVYCVADELAGPGTCQALYDAGAIEYPDGVAGATCKAITEDPSLLAGYGAAAEAVAGSCKYGQAFDETDDHYEETNSVGWDLEADIMAAVAALTGNDDPTTVNDNFPGWWSGLTP
;
A
#
# COMPACT_ATOMS: atom_id res chain seq x y z
N SER A 1 16.84 6.81 3.67
CA SER A 1 17.71 5.66 4.06
C SER A 1 17.78 5.57 5.58
N LEU A 2 16.77 4.96 6.20
CA LEU A 2 16.96 4.16 7.39
C LEU A 2 17.07 2.71 6.89
N GLY A 3 18.32 2.32 6.56
CA GLY A 3 18.65 1.13 5.77
C GLY A 3 19.81 1.44 4.82
N HIS A 4 21.04 1.48 5.34
CA HIS A 4 22.23 1.94 4.60
C HIS A 4 22.79 0.92 3.59
N LEU A 5 22.15 -0.24 3.46
CA LEU A 5 22.52 -1.29 2.52
C LEU A 5 21.36 -1.52 1.55
N PRO A 6 21.60 -1.48 0.22
CA PRO A 6 20.59 -1.86 -0.75
C PRO A 6 20.14 -3.29 -0.49
N ALA A 7 18.83 -3.49 -0.34
CA ALA A 7 18.28 -4.83 -0.28
C ALA A 7 18.49 -5.56 -1.63
N GLU A 8 18.70 -6.87 -1.55
CA GLU A 8 18.60 -7.73 -2.72
C GLU A 8 17.13 -7.80 -3.14
N LEU A 9 16.89 -7.60 -4.44
CA LEU A 9 15.57 -7.82 -5.02
C LEU A 9 15.56 -9.18 -5.71
N TYR A 10 14.38 -9.69 -5.98
CA TYR A 10 14.19 -11.01 -6.54
C TYR A 10 13.32 -10.94 -7.77
N THR A 11 13.64 -11.77 -8.76
CA THR A 11 12.72 -12.10 -9.86
C THR A 11 12.03 -13.40 -9.50
N CYS A 12 10.70 -13.36 -9.48
CA CYS A 12 9.86 -14.52 -9.16
C CYS A 12 8.93 -14.87 -10.33
N PRO A 13 8.42 -16.10 -10.43
CA PRO A 13 7.41 -16.45 -11.43
C PRO A 13 6.13 -15.66 -11.19
N ALA A 14 5.46 -15.22 -12.26
CA ALA A 14 4.17 -14.52 -12.15
C ALA A 14 3.13 -15.35 -11.36
N PRO A 15 2.77 -16.58 -11.78
CA PRO A 15 1.93 -17.45 -10.95
C PRO A 15 2.75 -18.24 -9.90
N GLY A 16 2.07 -18.63 -8.82
CA GLY A 16 2.61 -19.57 -7.84
C GLY A 16 3.37 -18.91 -6.68
N PRO A 17 3.92 -19.73 -5.76
CA PRO A 17 4.51 -19.24 -4.53
C PRO A 17 5.76 -18.41 -4.80
N LYS A 18 5.97 -17.38 -3.98
CA LYS A 18 7.13 -16.49 -3.98
C LYS A 18 8.03 -16.87 -2.81
N ASN A 19 9.04 -17.72 -3.03
CA ASN A 19 9.91 -18.25 -1.98
C ASN A 19 11.33 -18.53 -2.49
N ASP A 20 12.21 -19.00 -1.61
CA ASP A 20 13.62 -19.27 -1.90
C ASP A 20 13.86 -20.28 -3.04
N ASP A 21 12.90 -21.17 -3.30
CA ASP A 21 13.02 -22.17 -4.36
C ASP A 21 12.51 -21.66 -5.71
N THR A 22 11.64 -20.65 -5.72
CA THR A 22 11.00 -20.11 -6.92
C THR A 22 11.53 -18.76 -7.36
N CYS A 23 12.15 -18.00 -6.45
CA CYS A 23 12.65 -16.66 -6.70
C CYS A 23 14.18 -16.65 -6.81
N THR A 24 14.70 -15.92 -7.79
CA THR A 24 16.15 -15.74 -7.99
C THR A 24 16.54 -14.32 -7.64
N GLY A 25 17.55 -14.15 -6.78
CA GLY A 25 18.10 -12.85 -6.43
C GLY A 25 18.70 -12.13 -7.64
N ASP A 26 18.51 -10.82 -7.72
CA ASP A 26 18.98 -10.00 -8.83
C ASP A 26 20.47 -9.64 -8.74
N ALA A 27 21.14 -9.99 -7.63
CA ALA A 27 22.55 -9.67 -7.37
C ALA A 27 22.89 -8.18 -7.58
N LEU A 28 21.96 -7.28 -7.27
CA LEU A 28 22.05 -5.83 -7.50
C LEU A 28 22.13 -5.44 -8.99
N ALA A 29 21.72 -6.31 -9.90
CA ALA A 29 21.68 -6.01 -11.32
C ALA A 29 20.69 -4.88 -11.62
N SER A 30 21.06 -4.03 -12.58
CA SER A 30 20.22 -2.96 -13.08
C SER A 30 20.04 -3.05 -14.60
N THR A 31 18.88 -2.58 -15.06
CA THR A 31 18.56 -2.38 -16.47
C THR A 31 18.24 -0.91 -16.73
N ALA A 32 18.36 -0.51 -18.00
CA ALA A 32 17.93 0.82 -18.42
C ALA A 32 16.41 0.89 -18.50
N ASP A 33 15.86 1.97 -17.96
CA ASP A 33 14.47 2.39 -18.01
C ASP A 33 14.40 3.74 -18.74
N PRO A 34 13.48 3.91 -19.70
CA PRO A 34 13.42 5.13 -20.51
C PRO A 34 13.01 6.38 -19.71
N VAL A 35 12.42 6.21 -18.53
CA VAL A 35 11.93 7.31 -17.69
C VAL A 35 12.81 7.48 -16.45
N LEU A 36 13.08 6.40 -15.72
CA LEU A 36 13.80 6.43 -14.44
C LEU A 36 15.31 6.27 -14.55
N GLY A 37 15.85 5.99 -15.75
CA GLY A 37 17.27 5.78 -15.95
C GLY A 37 17.71 4.35 -15.57
N ALA A 38 18.43 4.16 -14.47
CA ALA A 38 18.87 2.82 -14.05
C ALA A 38 17.94 2.29 -12.95
N VAL A 39 17.25 1.18 -13.23
CA VAL A 39 16.35 0.50 -12.28
C VAL A 39 16.83 -0.91 -11.99
N ARG A 40 16.45 -1.47 -10.85
CA ARG A 40 16.80 -2.86 -10.48
C ARG A 40 16.01 -3.86 -11.32
N VAL A 41 16.60 -5.05 -11.55
CA VAL A 41 15.95 -6.11 -12.36
C VAL A 41 14.93 -6.91 -11.55
N GLY A 42 15.14 -7.05 -10.24
CA GLY A 42 14.17 -7.70 -9.36
C GLY A 42 12.95 -6.81 -9.11
N ASP A 43 11.79 -7.45 -8.94
CA ASP A 43 10.48 -6.84 -8.73
C ASP A 43 9.82 -7.30 -7.42
N HIS A 44 10.49 -8.16 -6.65
CA HIS A 44 10.08 -8.59 -5.31
C HIS A 44 11.18 -8.27 -4.30
N THR A 45 10.79 -8.02 -3.05
CA THR A 45 11.71 -7.88 -1.91
C THR A 45 11.37 -8.88 -0.81
N ARG A 46 12.33 -9.14 0.08
CA ARG A 46 12.08 -9.87 1.33
C ARG A 46 12.16 -8.90 2.48
N SER A 47 11.20 -9.02 3.38
CA SER A 47 11.19 -8.30 4.65
C SER A 47 10.57 -9.19 5.73
N HIS A 48 10.40 -8.65 6.93
CA HIS A 48 9.88 -9.39 8.06
C HIS A 48 9.13 -8.49 9.04
N VAL A 49 8.13 -9.08 9.68
CA VAL A 49 7.54 -8.59 10.93
C VAL A 49 8.25 -9.28 12.10
N ALA A 50 8.49 -8.55 13.18
CA ALA A 50 9.08 -9.12 14.40
C ALA A 50 8.17 -8.88 15.61
N TYR A 51 8.15 -9.85 16.54
CA TYR A 51 7.33 -9.76 17.74
C TYR A 51 8.16 -10.06 18.99
N LEU A 52 8.36 -9.02 19.81
CA LEU A 52 9.11 -9.10 21.06
C LEU A 52 8.14 -9.09 22.25
N ARG A 53 8.29 -10.04 23.17
CA ARG A 53 7.53 -10.12 24.41
C ARG A 53 8.44 -10.03 25.62
N ILE A 54 8.19 -9.04 26.48
CA ILE A 54 8.91 -8.81 27.75
C ILE A 54 7.87 -8.68 28.86
N GLY A 55 7.66 -9.77 29.61
CA GLY A 55 6.64 -9.82 30.64
C GLY A 55 5.24 -9.57 30.05
N PRO A 56 4.46 -8.59 30.56
CA PRO A 56 3.12 -8.28 30.06
C PRO A 56 3.12 -7.39 28.80
N VAL A 57 4.29 -6.93 28.35
CA VAL A 57 4.43 -6.03 27.19
C VAL A 57 4.78 -6.84 25.95
N GLY A 58 3.96 -6.72 24.90
CA GLY A 58 4.28 -7.18 23.57
C GLY A 58 4.47 -6.01 22.61
N THR A 59 5.51 -6.09 21.79
CA THR A 59 5.83 -5.09 20.77
C THR A 59 5.93 -5.76 19.41
N MET A 60 5.04 -5.36 18.50
CA MET A 60 5.06 -5.72 17.08
C MET A 60 5.88 -4.69 16.31
N TRP A 61 6.89 -5.13 15.58
CA TRP A 61 7.75 -4.30 14.72
C TRP A 61 7.37 -4.56 13.27
N LEU A 62 6.90 -3.52 12.60
CA LEU A 62 6.28 -3.56 11.28
C LEU A 62 7.23 -2.87 10.29
N PRO A 63 7.49 -3.44 9.11
CA PRO A 63 8.51 -2.97 8.18
C PRO A 63 8.05 -1.81 7.28
N ALA A 64 7.08 -0.99 7.71
CA ALA A 64 6.45 0.03 6.90
C ALA A 64 5.97 1.19 7.76
N GLU A 65 5.63 2.31 7.12
CA GLU A 65 4.77 3.33 7.69
C GLU A 65 3.36 2.74 7.76
N VAL A 66 2.80 2.65 8.98
CA VAL A 66 1.52 2.01 9.23
C VAL A 66 0.58 3.00 9.90
N GLY A 67 -0.62 3.14 9.35
CA GLY A 67 -1.62 4.05 9.87
C GLY A 67 -2.33 3.54 11.14
N PRO A 68 -3.11 4.41 11.80
CA PRO A 68 -3.93 4.03 12.95
C PRO A 68 -4.95 2.92 12.62
N GLU A 69 -5.54 2.94 11.44
CA GLU A 69 -6.52 1.95 10.97
C GLU A 69 -5.96 0.53 10.93
N THR A 70 -4.70 0.34 10.55
CA THR A 70 -4.02 -0.97 10.56
C THR A 70 -3.41 -1.34 11.91
N THR A 71 -3.20 -0.37 12.82
CA THR A 71 -2.59 -0.64 14.13
C THR A 71 -3.59 -0.80 15.27
N ILE A 72 -4.56 0.12 15.39
CA ILE A 72 -5.56 0.18 16.46
C ILE A 72 -6.99 -0.07 15.97
N GLY A 73 -7.21 -0.14 14.66
CA GLY A 73 -8.51 -0.39 14.04
C GLY A 73 -9.23 0.90 13.65
N LEU A 74 -10.15 0.77 12.70
CA LEU A 74 -11.06 1.85 12.32
C LEU A 74 -11.93 2.25 13.51
N PRO A 75 -12.29 3.54 13.63
CA PRO A 75 -13.10 4.01 14.74
C PRO A 75 -14.53 3.43 14.72
N ALA A 76 -15.11 3.33 15.91
CA ALA A 76 -16.48 2.88 16.08
C ALA A 76 -17.44 3.74 15.24
N GLY A 77 -18.26 3.10 14.42
CA GLY A 77 -19.21 3.76 13.53
C GLY A 77 -18.62 4.27 12.21
N TYR A 78 -17.34 4.01 11.90
CA TYR A 78 -16.71 4.39 10.63
C TYR A 78 -17.53 3.96 9.41
N HIS A 79 -17.98 2.70 9.37
CA HIS A 79 -18.81 2.22 8.25
C HIS A 79 -20.14 2.95 8.08
N ALA A 80 -20.69 3.52 9.16
CA ALA A 80 -21.98 4.20 9.13
C ALA A 80 -21.87 5.70 8.83
N ASN A 81 -20.81 6.36 9.32
CA ASN A 81 -20.59 7.80 9.18
C ASN A 81 -19.08 8.06 8.92
N PRO A 82 -18.55 7.64 7.76
CA PRO A 82 -17.12 7.77 7.45
C PRO A 82 -16.69 9.23 7.36
N GLU A 83 -17.58 10.15 6.98
CA GLU A 83 -17.32 11.58 6.85
C GLU A 83 -16.88 12.23 8.18
N LEU A 84 -17.15 11.59 9.31
CA LEU A 84 -16.68 12.04 10.62
C LEU A 84 -15.19 11.79 10.83
N TRP A 85 -14.51 11.07 9.93
CA TRP A 85 -13.13 10.60 10.08
C TRP A 85 -12.19 11.06 8.96
N HIS A 86 -12.71 11.80 7.98
CA HIS A 86 -11.97 12.34 6.84
C HIS A 86 -11.90 13.86 6.93
N GLN A 87 -10.70 14.43 6.79
CA GLN A 87 -10.50 15.89 6.71
C GLN A 87 -10.69 16.41 5.29
N ASP A 88 -10.38 15.54 4.34
CA ASP A 88 -10.20 15.87 2.95
C ASP A 88 -11.45 15.50 2.14
N GLU A 89 -11.42 15.69 0.82
CA GLU A 89 -12.56 15.42 -0.04
C GLU A 89 -12.88 13.92 -0.09
N LEU A 90 -13.93 13.51 0.63
CA LEU A 90 -14.32 12.11 0.80
C LEU A 90 -14.50 11.35 -0.53
N THR A 91 -14.90 12.03 -1.60
CA THR A 91 -15.09 11.39 -2.93
C THR A 91 -13.79 10.91 -3.57
N LEU A 92 -12.64 11.33 -3.04
CA LEU A 92 -11.32 10.88 -3.48
C LEU A 92 -10.88 9.58 -2.77
N HIS A 93 -11.58 9.17 -1.72
CA HIS A 93 -11.24 8.01 -0.90
C HIS A 93 -12.28 6.89 -1.03
N ALA A 94 -11.83 5.65 -0.92
CA ALA A 94 -12.67 4.57 -0.43
C ALA A 94 -13.14 4.92 0.99
N ALA A 95 -14.43 4.75 1.26
CA ALA A 95 -15.01 5.18 2.53
C ALA A 95 -16.08 4.21 3.02
N GLY A 96 -16.30 4.24 4.33
CA GLY A 96 -17.32 3.41 4.94
C GLY A 96 -17.03 1.93 4.71
N THR A 97 -17.93 1.21 4.06
CA THR A 97 -17.75 -0.22 3.75
C THR A 97 -16.85 -0.49 2.55
N GLU A 98 -16.51 0.53 1.76
CA GLU A 98 -15.62 0.40 0.60
C GLU A 98 -14.14 0.48 0.99
N TYR A 99 -13.84 1.03 2.17
CA TYR A 99 -12.49 1.02 2.75
C TYR A 99 -12.21 -0.34 3.38
N GLU A 100 -11.51 -1.20 2.65
CA GLU A 100 -11.26 -2.59 3.00
C GLU A 100 -9.83 -2.76 3.56
N THR A 101 -9.70 -3.10 4.85
CA THR A 101 -8.40 -3.43 5.47
C THR A 101 -8.34 -4.89 5.89
N SER A 102 -7.13 -5.42 6.11
CA SER A 102 -6.93 -6.80 6.57
C SER A 102 -7.13 -6.97 8.08
N GLY A 103 -7.70 -5.98 8.78
CA GLY A 103 -7.88 -5.95 10.24
C GLY A 103 -6.93 -4.98 10.92
N PHE A 104 -6.63 -5.20 12.21
CA PHE A 104 -5.64 -4.38 12.93
C PHE A 104 -4.76 -5.15 13.91
N VAL A 105 -3.49 -4.74 13.99
CA VAL A 105 -2.42 -5.44 14.72
C VAL A 105 -2.77 -5.68 16.18
N LYS A 106 -3.31 -4.67 16.89
CA LYS A 106 -3.61 -4.83 18.33
C LYS A 106 -4.72 -5.85 18.60
N ASN A 107 -5.60 -6.14 17.63
CA ASN A 107 -6.59 -7.20 17.79
C ASN A 107 -5.95 -8.60 17.77
N ARG A 108 -4.82 -8.72 17.08
CA ARG A 108 -4.11 -9.98 16.89
C ARG A 108 -3.12 -10.29 18.03
N MET A 109 -2.84 -9.32 18.90
CA MET A 109 -1.94 -9.47 20.04
C MET A 109 -2.69 -9.87 21.30
N SER A 110 -2.17 -10.85 22.04
CA SER A 110 -2.75 -11.34 23.29
C SER A 110 -2.16 -10.70 24.55
N ASP A 111 -1.22 -9.76 24.43
CA ASP A 111 -0.55 -9.15 25.59
C ASP A 111 -1.43 -8.13 26.30
N GLU A 112 -1.12 -7.86 27.57
CA GLU A 112 -1.79 -6.81 28.35
C GLU A 112 -1.46 -5.41 27.78
N TYR A 113 -0.18 -5.15 27.54
CA TYR A 113 0.28 -3.91 26.91
C TYR A 113 0.76 -4.19 25.49
N ARG A 114 -0.01 -3.73 24.51
CA ARG A 114 0.19 -4.00 23.08
C ARG A 114 0.74 -2.77 22.39
N TRP A 115 1.97 -2.88 21.90
CA TRP A 115 2.69 -1.82 21.20
C TRP A 115 2.89 -2.23 19.75
N ALA A 116 2.66 -1.31 18.83
CA ALA A 116 3.01 -1.46 17.43
C ALA A 116 4.01 -0.35 17.08
N VAL A 117 5.09 -0.73 16.41
CA VAL A 117 6.17 0.17 15.99
C VAL A 117 6.32 0.01 14.48
N GLY A 118 5.89 1.03 13.73
CA GLY A 118 6.18 1.17 12.30
C GLY A 118 7.66 1.49 12.07
N LEU A 119 8.12 1.33 10.83
CA LEU A 119 9.53 1.51 10.44
C LEU A 119 10.50 0.74 11.35
N GLY A 120 10.04 -0.40 11.84
CA GLY A 120 10.70 -1.11 12.93
C GLY A 120 11.89 -1.96 12.49
N ASN A 121 11.85 -2.45 11.25
CA ASN A 121 12.85 -3.35 10.68
C ASN A 121 13.41 -2.79 9.36
N ASP A 122 12.50 -2.59 8.39
CA ASP A 122 12.79 -2.07 7.05
C ASP A 122 11.91 -0.83 6.79
N GLU A 123 12.26 -0.10 5.72
CA GLU A 123 11.53 1.04 5.17
C GLU A 123 10.90 0.61 3.84
N LEU A 124 9.69 0.05 3.89
CA LEU A 124 8.95 -0.42 2.72
C LEU A 124 7.96 0.62 2.18
N GLY A 125 7.98 1.84 2.71
CA GLY A 125 6.99 2.87 2.41
C GLY A 125 5.68 2.67 3.20
N TYR A 126 4.56 3.17 2.68
CA TYR A 126 3.26 3.11 3.35
C TYR A 126 2.54 1.78 3.13
N ALA A 127 2.08 1.18 4.23
CA ALA A 127 1.18 0.04 4.23
C ALA A 127 -0.28 0.52 4.14
N VAL A 128 -0.67 0.95 2.95
CA VAL A 128 -2.03 1.45 2.64
C VAL A 128 -2.91 0.28 2.19
N PRO A 129 -4.20 0.25 2.58
CA PRO A 129 -5.14 -0.69 2.02
C PRO A 129 -5.35 -0.48 0.52
N LEU A 130 -5.33 -1.56 -0.26
CA LEU A 130 -5.44 -1.50 -1.72
C LEU A 130 -6.70 -0.77 -2.21
N SER A 131 -7.78 -0.80 -1.43
CA SER A 131 -9.04 -0.13 -1.75
C SER A 131 -8.91 1.38 -1.84
N ASP A 132 -8.00 1.98 -1.08
CA ASP A 132 -7.80 3.44 -1.04
C ASP A 132 -6.51 3.89 -1.72
N TYR A 133 -5.67 2.94 -2.13
CA TYR A 133 -4.40 3.27 -2.75
C TYR A 133 -4.62 3.91 -4.13
N ARG A 134 -4.04 5.10 -4.36
CA ARG A 134 -4.02 5.81 -5.65
C ARG A 134 -2.59 6.10 -6.09
N VAL A 135 -2.36 6.09 -7.41
CA VAL A 135 -1.05 6.34 -8.01
C VAL A 135 -1.16 7.47 -9.02
N TYR A 136 -0.24 8.43 -8.96
CA TYR A 136 -0.25 9.62 -9.81
C TYR A 136 -0.29 9.30 -11.30
N CYS A 137 -1.13 10.03 -12.04
CA CYS A 137 -1.22 9.95 -13.48
C CYS A 137 -0.06 10.69 -14.13
N VAL A 138 0.91 9.95 -14.67
CA VAL A 138 2.10 10.52 -15.32
C VAL A 138 1.86 10.95 -16.77
N ALA A 139 0.65 10.74 -17.30
CA ALA A 139 0.38 10.93 -18.72
C ALA A 139 0.54 12.38 -19.17
N ASP A 140 0.31 13.35 -18.28
CA ASP A 140 0.56 14.76 -18.57
C ASP A 140 2.04 15.05 -18.82
N GLU A 141 2.92 14.40 -18.05
CA GLU A 141 4.38 14.51 -18.20
C GLU A 141 4.92 13.74 -19.41
N LEU A 142 4.33 12.58 -19.72
CA LEU A 142 4.83 11.70 -20.78
C LEU A 142 4.23 11.97 -22.17
N ALA A 143 2.97 12.39 -22.24
CA ALA A 143 2.22 12.59 -23.49
C ALA A 143 1.77 14.05 -23.71
N GLY A 144 1.80 14.88 -22.67
CA GLY A 144 1.55 16.32 -22.72
C GLY A 144 0.33 16.75 -21.89
N PRO A 145 0.24 18.05 -21.52
CA PRO A 145 -0.76 18.54 -20.58
C PRO A 145 -2.21 18.25 -20.98
N GLY A 146 -3.04 17.85 -20.00
CA GLY A 146 -4.45 17.55 -20.19
C GLY A 146 -4.75 16.12 -20.67
N THR A 147 -3.73 15.27 -20.76
CA THR A 147 -3.89 13.85 -21.10
C THR A 147 -4.56 13.09 -19.96
N CYS A 148 -4.19 13.33 -18.70
CA CYS A 148 -4.81 12.70 -17.53
C CYS A 148 -6.30 13.02 -17.43
N GLN A 149 -6.67 14.30 -17.59
CA GLN A 149 -8.08 14.69 -17.65
C GLN A 149 -8.83 13.99 -18.79
N ALA A 150 -8.23 13.89 -19.98
CA ALA A 150 -8.86 13.22 -21.12
C ALA A 150 -9.04 11.70 -20.88
N LEU A 151 -8.11 11.06 -20.16
CA LEU A 151 -8.23 9.66 -19.76
C LEU A 151 -9.36 9.47 -18.75
N TYR A 152 -9.47 10.35 -17.76
CA TYR A 152 -10.54 10.34 -16.78
C TYR A 152 -11.91 10.56 -17.42
N ASP A 153 -12.05 11.58 -18.28
CA ASP A 153 -13.28 11.86 -19.03
C ASP A 153 -13.72 10.69 -19.92
N ALA A 154 -12.76 9.89 -20.39
CA ALA A 154 -13.01 8.68 -21.18
C ALA A 154 -13.28 7.43 -20.31
N GLY A 155 -13.16 7.52 -18.99
CA GLY A 155 -13.30 6.40 -18.05
C GLY A 155 -12.15 5.40 -18.11
N ALA A 156 -10.98 5.80 -18.60
CA ALA A 156 -9.79 4.95 -18.68
C ALA A 156 -8.98 4.92 -17.38
N ILE A 157 -9.14 5.91 -16.51
CA ILE A 157 -8.58 5.97 -15.16
C ILE A 157 -9.67 6.42 -14.19
N GLU A 158 -9.54 6.04 -12.92
CA GLU A 158 -10.58 6.20 -11.90
C GLU A 158 -10.64 7.62 -11.33
N TYR A 159 -9.54 8.37 -11.38
CA TYR A 159 -9.42 9.70 -10.81
C TYR A 159 -8.86 10.70 -11.81
N PRO A 160 -9.19 12.01 -11.71
CA PRO A 160 -8.69 13.03 -12.64
C PRO A 160 -7.17 13.11 -12.78
N ASP A 161 -6.48 12.76 -11.70
CA ASP A 161 -5.04 12.90 -11.47
C ASP A 161 -4.35 11.56 -11.17
N GLY A 162 -5.07 10.44 -11.23
CA GLY A 162 -4.53 9.17 -10.73
C GLY A 162 -5.26 7.91 -11.18
N VAL A 163 -4.59 6.79 -10.96
CA VAL A 163 -5.07 5.44 -11.23
C VAL A 163 -5.23 4.70 -9.91
N ALA A 164 -6.31 3.94 -9.75
CA ALA A 164 -6.53 3.12 -8.57
C ALA A 164 -5.44 2.03 -8.44
N GLY A 165 -4.97 1.80 -7.22
CA GLY A 165 -4.02 0.75 -6.87
C GLY A 165 -4.54 -0.62 -7.26
N ALA A 166 -5.85 -0.88 -7.12
CA ALA A 166 -6.48 -2.11 -7.59
C ALA A 166 -6.30 -2.34 -9.11
N THR A 167 -6.43 -1.28 -9.91
CA THR A 167 -6.18 -1.33 -11.35
C THR A 167 -4.70 -1.60 -11.64
N CYS A 168 -3.81 -0.88 -10.95
CA CYS A 168 -2.37 -1.06 -11.11
C CYS A 168 -1.90 -2.45 -10.71
N LYS A 169 -2.42 -3.01 -9.61
CA LYS A 169 -2.18 -4.39 -9.22
C LYS A 169 -2.65 -5.35 -10.31
N ALA A 170 -3.91 -5.23 -10.75
CA ALA A 170 -4.49 -6.16 -11.71
C ALA A 170 -3.67 -6.24 -13.01
N ILE A 171 -3.24 -5.10 -13.58
CA ILE A 171 -2.43 -5.10 -14.80
C ILE A 171 -0.98 -5.53 -14.56
N THR A 172 -0.46 -5.36 -13.34
CA THR A 172 0.88 -5.85 -12.97
C THR A 172 0.88 -7.38 -12.89
N GLU A 173 -0.16 -7.96 -12.29
CA GLU A 173 -0.31 -9.41 -12.14
C GLU A 173 -0.76 -10.11 -13.42
N ASP A 174 -1.61 -9.45 -14.22
CA ASP A 174 -2.04 -9.90 -15.55
C ASP A 174 -1.93 -8.78 -16.60
N PRO A 175 -0.77 -8.62 -17.24
CA PRO A 175 -0.57 -7.63 -18.29
C PRO A 175 -1.50 -7.79 -19.51
N SER A 176 -2.19 -8.92 -19.67
CA SER A 176 -3.14 -9.09 -20.78
C SER A 176 -4.39 -8.20 -20.62
N LEU A 177 -4.69 -7.76 -19.39
CA LEU A 177 -5.79 -6.84 -19.10
C LEU A 177 -5.59 -5.46 -19.74
N LEU A 178 -4.34 -5.07 -20.05
CA LEU A 178 -4.04 -3.83 -20.77
C LEU A 178 -4.73 -3.74 -22.13
N ALA A 179 -5.04 -4.87 -22.77
CA ALA A 179 -5.76 -4.89 -24.04
C ALA A 179 -7.15 -4.20 -23.94
N GLY A 180 -7.77 -4.20 -22.75
CA GLY A 180 -9.04 -3.54 -22.50
C GLY A 180 -8.99 -2.01 -22.60
N TYR A 181 -7.82 -1.40 -22.36
CA TYR A 181 -7.62 0.05 -22.37
C TYR A 181 -7.38 0.62 -23.78
N GLY A 182 -7.16 -0.23 -24.79
CA GLY A 182 -6.96 0.20 -26.17
C GLY A 182 -5.84 1.24 -26.30
N ALA A 183 -6.17 2.44 -26.82
CA ALA A 183 -5.20 3.51 -26.99
C ALA A 183 -4.67 4.11 -25.68
N ALA A 184 -5.38 3.91 -24.55
CA ALA A 184 -4.96 4.39 -23.24
C ALA A 184 -3.96 3.46 -22.53
N ALA A 185 -3.73 2.25 -23.06
CA ALA A 185 -2.96 1.21 -22.38
C ALA A 185 -1.56 1.66 -21.94
N GLU A 186 -0.83 2.39 -22.80
CA GLU A 186 0.52 2.87 -22.48
C GLU A 186 0.51 3.93 -21.36
N ALA A 187 -0.49 4.80 -21.34
CA ALA A 187 -0.62 5.83 -20.31
C ALA A 187 -0.99 5.21 -18.94
N VAL A 188 -1.94 4.27 -18.92
CA VAL A 188 -2.34 3.56 -17.69
C VAL A 188 -1.17 2.75 -17.14
N ALA A 189 -0.49 1.96 -17.98
CA ALA A 189 0.69 1.21 -17.58
C ALA A 189 1.84 2.12 -17.11
N GLY A 190 2.02 3.27 -17.77
CA GLY A 190 2.99 4.28 -17.39
C GLY A 190 2.72 4.85 -16.00
N SER A 191 1.47 5.24 -15.72
CA SER A 191 1.07 5.75 -14.40
C SER A 191 1.29 4.72 -13.30
N CYS A 192 0.86 3.47 -13.50
CA CYS A 192 1.06 2.43 -12.50
C CYS A 192 2.53 2.09 -12.24
N LYS A 193 3.41 2.30 -13.22
CA LYS A 193 4.84 2.02 -13.08
C LYS A 193 5.64 3.20 -12.52
N TYR A 194 5.27 4.43 -12.88
CA TYR A 194 6.07 5.62 -12.62
C TYR A 194 5.43 6.62 -11.66
N GLY A 195 4.13 6.53 -11.39
CA GLY A 195 3.41 7.54 -10.61
C GLY A 195 4.01 7.77 -9.24
N GLN A 196 4.38 6.69 -8.52
CA GLN A 196 5.04 6.78 -7.22
C GLN A 196 6.40 7.51 -7.24
N ALA A 197 7.03 7.64 -8.41
CA ALA A 197 8.33 8.30 -8.57
C ALA A 197 8.23 9.75 -9.06
N PHE A 198 7.04 10.19 -9.49
CA PHE A 198 6.84 11.49 -10.12
C PHE A 198 6.22 12.50 -9.17
N ASP A 199 5.06 12.18 -8.60
CA ASP A 199 4.30 13.10 -7.78
C ASP A 199 3.26 12.34 -6.92
N GLU A 200 2.50 13.07 -6.12
CA GLU A 200 1.37 12.57 -5.34
C GLU A 200 0.02 12.92 -5.99
N THR A 201 -1.03 12.15 -5.65
CA THR A 201 -2.41 12.48 -6.04
C THR A 201 -3.03 13.44 -5.04
N ASP A 202 -3.94 14.30 -5.49
CA ASP A 202 -4.66 15.27 -4.66
C ASP A 202 -5.35 14.56 -3.47
N ASP A 203 -5.19 15.16 -2.29
CA ASP A 203 -5.72 14.70 -1.00
C ASP A 203 -5.35 13.24 -0.64
N HIS A 204 -4.28 12.70 -1.23
CA HIS A 204 -3.62 11.48 -0.77
C HIS A 204 -2.14 11.85 -0.60
N TYR A 205 -1.75 12.12 0.66
CA TYR A 205 -0.39 12.44 1.08
C TYR A 205 0.61 11.35 0.62
N GLU A 206 1.91 11.45 0.96
CA GLU A 206 3.08 10.60 0.59
C GLU A 206 2.87 9.05 0.49
N GLU A 207 1.71 8.53 0.88
CA GLU A 207 1.03 7.25 0.58
C GLU A 207 1.11 6.74 -0.87
N THR A 208 1.83 7.43 -1.77
CA THR A 208 2.17 6.90 -3.08
C THR A 208 3.37 5.96 -3.04
N ASN A 209 4.29 6.06 -2.08
CA ASN A 209 5.47 5.20 -2.04
C ASN A 209 5.19 3.89 -1.27
N SER A 210 4.96 2.80 -1.99
CA SER A 210 4.85 1.46 -1.39
C SER A 210 5.64 0.46 -2.21
N VAL A 211 6.38 -0.41 -1.52
CA VAL A 211 7.15 -1.47 -2.19
C VAL A 211 6.27 -2.50 -2.90
N GLY A 212 4.98 -2.56 -2.60
CA GLY A 212 4.07 -3.51 -3.21
C GLY A 212 2.59 -3.20 -2.97
N TRP A 213 1.76 -3.66 -3.90
CA TRP A 213 0.30 -3.44 -3.88
C TRP A 213 -0.40 -4.09 -2.67
N ASP A 214 0.14 -5.20 -2.18
CA ASP A 214 -0.43 -5.99 -1.09
C ASP A 214 0.30 -5.80 0.25
N LEU A 215 1.11 -4.74 0.40
CA LEU A 215 1.99 -4.57 1.56
C LEU A 215 1.23 -4.63 2.91
N GLU A 216 0.07 -3.98 2.99
CA GLU A 216 -0.79 -4.04 4.19
C GLU A 216 -1.21 -5.48 4.51
N ALA A 217 -1.72 -6.20 3.51
CA ALA A 217 -2.19 -7.56 3.65
C ALA A 217 -1.06 -8.53 3.99
N ASP A 218 0.12 -8.37 3.36
CA ASP A 218 1.31 -9.18 3.61
C ASP A 218 1.83 -8.99 5.04
N ILE A 219 1.87 -7.74 5.52
CA ILE A 219 2.23 -7.44 6.91
C ILE A 219 1.23 -8.10 7.87
N MET A 220 -0.06 -7.97 7.60
CA MET A 220 -1.10 -8.52 8.45
C MET A 220 -1.10 -10.05 8.44
N ALA A 221 -0.81 -10.69 7.31
CA ALA A 221 -0.60 -12.13 7.22
C ALA A 221 0.61 -12.59 8.04
N ALA A 222 1.72 -11.85 8.00
CA ALA A 222 2.90 -12.14 8.82
C ALA A 222 2.61 -11.97 10.32
N VAL A 223 1.85 -10.94 10.71
CA VAL A 223 1.36 -10.77 12.08
C VAL A 223 0.52 -11.97 12.51
N ALA A 224 -0.43 -12.41 11.68
CA ALA A 224 -1.28 -13.56 11.98
C ALA A 224 -0.47 -14.84 12.14
N ALA A 225 0.56 -15.05 11.32
CA ALA A 225 1.47 -16.19 11.44
C ALA A 225 2.26 -16.17 12.76
N LEU A 226 2.68 -14.99 13.24
CA LEU A 226 3.44 -14.84 14.49
C LEU A 226 2.58 -15.00 15.74
N THR A 227 1.32 -14.56 15.69
CA THR A 227 0.40 -14.56 16.84
C THR A 227 -0.48 -15.80 16.88
N GLY A 228 -0.67 -16.47 15.75
CA GLY A 228 -1.68 -17.52 15.56
C GLY A 228 -3.11 -16.97 15.56
N ASN A 229 -3.28 -15.67 15.27
CA ASN A 229 -4.57 -14.98 15.25
C ASN A 229 -4.73 -14.19 13.96
N ASP A 230 -5.68 -14.60 13.11
CA ASP A 230 -6.03 -14.02 11.82
C ASP A 230 -7.35 -13.23 11.86
N ASP A 231 -7.78 -12.76 13.03
CA ASP A 231 -9.05 -12.03 13.19
C ASP A 231 -9.14 -10.87 12.16
N PRO A 232 -10.15 -10.90 11.27
CA PRO A 232 -10.32 -9.93 10.18
C PRO A 232 -11.09 -8.69 10.62
N THR A 233 -11.46 -8.57 11.90
CA THR A 233 -12.18 -7.41 12.40
C THR A 233 -11.39 -6.12 12.12
N THR A 234 -12.01 -5.20 11.39
CA THR A 234 -11.42 -3.92 10.96
C THR A 234 -11.81 -2.77 11.88
N VAL A 235 -13.03 -2.80 12.44
CA VAL A 235 -13.55 -1.79 13.37
C VAL A 235 -13.22 -2.15 14.80
N ASN A 236 -12.64 -1.18 15.52
CA ASN A 236 -12.47 -1.28 16.96
C ASN A 236 -13.61 -0.53 17.66
N ASP A 237 -14.61 -1.27 18.13
CA ASP A 237 -15.77 -0.71 18.85
C ASP A 237 -15.40 0.06 20.13
N ASN A 238 -14.21 -0.17 20.68
CA ASN A 238 -13.70 0.53 21.86
C ASN A 238 -12.87 1.77 21.50
N PHE A 239 -12.64 2.02 20.21
CA PHE A 239 -11.93 3.19 19.73
C PHE A 239 -12.97 4.19 19.19
N PRO A 240 -13.33 5.25 19.94
CA PRO A 240 -14.27 6.25 19.48
C PRO A 240 -13.65 7.21 18.44
N GLY A 241 -12.48 6.88 17.88
CA GLY A 241 -11.70 7.78 17.03
C GLY A 241 -11.02 8.92 17.78
N TRP A 242 -10.25 9.71 17.05
CA TRP A 242 -9.60 10.91 17.59
C TRP A 242 -9.51 11.99 16.52
N TRP A 243 -9.57 13.25 16.96
CA TRP A 243 -9.45 14.43 16.12
C TRP A 243 -8.63 15.52 16.80
N SER A 244 -7.88 16.28 15.99
CA SER A 244 -7.21 17.49 16.43
C SER A 244 -8.22 18.46 17.04
N GLY A 245 -8.03 18.83 18.32
CA GLY A 245 -8.93 19.70 19.08
C GLY A 245 -9.80 18.97 20.12
N LEU A 246 -9.83 17.63 20.08
CA LEU A 246 -10.38 16.78 21.13
C LEU A 246 -9.22 16.12 21.91
N THR A 247 -8.43 16.93 22.62
CA THR A 247 -7.51 16.38 23.63
C THR A 247 -8.31 15.91 24.85
N PRO A 248 -7.91 14.82 25.52
CA PRO A 248 -8.43 14.49 26.85
C PRO A 248 -8.34 15.65 27.85
#